data_AF-X1I776-F1
#
_entry.id   AF-X1I776-F1
#
_cell.length_a   1.000
_cell.length_b   1.000
_cell.length_c   1.000
_cell.angle_alpha   90.00
_cell.angle_beta   90.00
_cell.angle_gamma   90.00
#
_symmetry.space_group_name_H-M   'P 1'
#
loop_
_entity.id
_entity.type
_entity.pdbx_description
1 polymer ?
#
loop_
_entity_poly.entity_id
_entity_poly.type
_entity_poly.pdbx_seq_one_letter_code
_entity_poly.pdbx_strand_id
1 'polypeptide(L)'
;MSIKCIVIDLGGVYFSDGTKLAFSKILNTFNIKQNQVKNVFNLFSNSKKTIGRDIRLGRISIDEFEKEFGEDLDIPEDKRYIIRHLWFSSYIPNYKMEVIVQQLRKKFRVIAFSGNIKERVEYLDERYDFLKYFDDTIFSYD
;
A
#
# COMPACT_ATOMS: atom_id res chain seq x y z
N MET A 1 32.39 -12.79 -3.69
CA MET A 1 31.48 -11.62 -3.76
C MET A 1 30.94 -11.37 -2.36
N SER A 2 30.97 -10.13 -1.84
CA SER A 2 30.35 -9.79 -0.54
C SER A 2 29.10 -8.95 -0.76
N ILE A 3 28.04 -9.25 -0.03
CA ILE A 3 26.80 -8.45 -0.04
C ILE A 3 27.09 -7.15 0.69
N LYS A 4 26.74 -6.01 0.07
CA LYS A 4 26.94 -4.66 0.64
C LYS A 4 25.63 -3.92 0.92
N CYS A 5 24.57 -4.27 0.21
CA CYS A 5 23.28 -3.62 0.27
C CYS A 5 22.18 -4.66 0.33
N ILE A 6 21.16 -4.40 1.15
CA ILE A 6 19.92 -5.17 1.20
C ILE A 6 18.79 -4.21 0.82
N VAL A 7 17.98 -4.65 -0.13
CA VAL A 7 16.82 -3.91 -0.60
C VAL A 7 15.57 -4.65 -0.14
N ILE A 8 14.65 -3.93 0.48
CA ILE A 8 13.48 -4.50 1.15
C ILE A 8 12.22 -3.87 0.56
N ASP A 9 11.32 -4.71 0.06
CA ASP A 9 9.98 -4.27 -0.30
C ASP A 9 9.16 -3.99 0.97
N LEU A 10 8.18 -3.08 0.87
CA LEU A 10 7.29 -2.78 1.97
C LEU A 10 6.07 -3.72 1.99
N GLY A 11 5.31 -3.77 0.90
CA GLY A 11 4.06 -4.55 0.85
C GLY A 11 4.30 -6.06 0.81
N GLY A 12 3.75 -6.81 1.76
CA GLY A 12 3.93 -8.27 1.83
C GLY A 12 5.30 -8.74 2.35
N VAL A 13 6.22 -7.80 2.64
CA VAL A 13 7.54 -8.11 3.21
C VAL A 13 7.72 -7.38 4.54
N TYR A 14 7.90 -6.05 4.56
CA TYR A 14 7.94 -5.30 5.83
C TYR A 14 6.56 -5.24 6.48
N PHE A 15 5.52 -4.96 5.70
CA PHE A 15 4.12 -4.92 6.09
C PHE A 15 3.37 -6.16 5.57
N SER A 16 2.21 -6.44 6.15
CA SER A 16 1.26 -7.45 5.67
C SER A 16 0.76 -7.15 4.25
N ASP A 17 0.09 -8.15 3.63
CA ASP A 17 -0.68 -7.95 2.40
C ASP A 17 -2.00 -7.19 2.71
N GLY A 18 -1.86 -5.90 3.00
CA GLY A 18 -2.97 -5.05 3.43
C GLY A 18 -4.03 -4.82 2.34
N THR A 19 -3.69 -4.99 1.06
CA THR A 19 -4.63 -4.82 -0.06
C THR A 19 -5.77 -5.83 0.03
N LYS A 20 -5.47 -7.11 0.28
CA LYS A 20 -6.50 -8.16 0.36
C LYS A 20 -7.45 -7.92 1.53
N LEU A 21 -6.90 -7.51 2.68
CA LEU A 21 -7.69 -7.19 3.86
C LEU A 21 -8.54 -5.94 3.65
N ALA A 22 -7.97 -4.89 3.06
CA ALA A 22 -8.67 -3.66 2.72
C ALA A 22 -9.88 -3.93 1.81
N PHE A 23 -9.69 -4.74 0.78
CA PHE A 23 -10.75 -5.11 -0.13
C PHE A 23 -11.93 -5.77 0.62
N SER A 24 -11.65 -6.78 1.45
CA SER A 24 -12.68 -7.42 2.27
C SER A 24 -13.39 -6.44 3.20
N LYS A 25 -12.65 -5.50 3.82
CA LYS A 25 -13.25 -4.46 4.67
C LYS A 25 -14.19 -3.55 3.87
N ILE A 26 -13.75 -3.05 2.73
CA ILE A 26 -14.55 -2.16 1.87
C ILE A 26 -15.85 -2.85 1.45
N LEU A 27 -15.77 -4.07 0.94
CA LEU A 27 -16.96 -4.82 0.52
C LEU A 27 -17.96 -5.00 1.67
N ASN A 28 -17.46 -5.36 2.86
CA ASN A 28 -18.31 -5.51 4.04
C ASN A 28 -18.91 -4.18 4.50
N THR A 29 -18.13 -3.10 4.52
CA THR A 29 -18.58 -1.76 4.93
C THR A 29 -19.72 -1.25 4.05
N PHE A 30 -19.69 -1.54 2.75
CA PHE A 30 -20.71 -1.08 1.79
C PHE A 30 -21.73 -2.17 1.42
N ASN A 31 -21.70 -3.33 2.08
CA ASN A 31 -22.57 -4.48 1.80
C ASN A 31 -22.56 -4.91 0.31
N ILE A 32 -21.39 -4.83 -0.32
CA ILE A 32 -21.18 -5.20 -1.72
C ILE A 32 -20.87 -6.70 -1.78
N LYS A 33 -21.62 -7.45 -2.57
CA LYS A 33 -21.40 -8.89 -2.72
C LYS A 33 -20.18 -9.15 -3.61
N GLN A 34 -19.31 -10.09 -3.23
CA GLN A 34 -18.13 -10.45 -4.02
C GLN A 34 -18.44 -10.77 -5.49
N ASN A 35 -19.59 -11.35 -5.80
CA ASN A 35 -19.99 -11.69 -7.17
C ASN A 35 -20.43 -10.48 -8.01
N GLN A 36 -20.73 -9.34 -7.40
CA GLN A 36 -20.94 -8.06 -8.09
C GLN A 36 -19.61 -7.46 -8.56
N VAL A 37 -18.51 -7.99 -8.04
CA VAL A 37 -17.18 -7.44 -8.19
C VAL A 37 -16.39 -8.24 -9.23
N LYS A 38 -16.84 -8.19 -10.50
CA LYS A 38 -16.27 -9.03 -11.57
C LYS A 38 -14.82 -8.73 -11.91
N ASN A 39 -14.29 -7.55 -11.57
CA ASN A 39 -12.94 -7.12 -11.97
C ASN A 39 -12.18 -6.23 -10.98
N VAL A 40 -12.65 -5.99 -9.74
CA VAL A 40 -12.03 -4.97 -8.85
C VAL A 40 -10.68 -5.38 -8.27
N PHE A 41 -10.36 -6.68 -8.21
CA PHE A 41 -8.99 -7.08 -7.90
C PHE A 41 -7.99 -6.46 -8.89
N ASN A 42 -8.40 -6.19 -10.14
CA ASN A 42 -7.60 -5.42 -11.09
C ASN A 42 -7.46 -3.94 -10.70
N LEU A 43 -8.45 -3.33 -10.05
CA LEU A 43 -8.35 -1.95 -9.58
C LEU A 43 -7.27 -1.78 -8.50
N PHE A 44 -6.96 -2.84 -7.74
CA PHE A 44 -5.80 -2.84 -6.86
C PHE A 44 -4.56 -3.52 -7.47
N SER A 45 -4.70 -4.26 -8.58
CA SER A 45 -3.60 -5.04 -9.17
C SER A 45 -2.58 -4.17 -9.90
N ASN A 46 -1.40 -4.74 -10.09
CA ASN A 46 -0.31 -4.15 -10.88
C ASN A 46 -0.39 -4.50 -12.38
N SER A 47 -1.53 -5.02 -12.87
CA SER A 47 -1.66 -5.35 -14.28
C SER A 47 -1.59 -4.08 -15.17
N LYS A 48 -1.32 -4.25 -16.46
CA LYS A 48 -1.16 -3.11 -17.38
C LYS A 48 -2.49 -2.34 -17.48
N LYS A 49 -2.42 -1.01 -17.32
CA LYS A 49 -3.54 -0.06 -17.43
C LYS A 49 -4.62 -0.22 -16.35
N THR A 50 -4.21 -0.27 -15.08
CA THR A 50 -5.15 -0.25 -13.95
C THR A 50 -4.97 1.01 -13.13
N ILE A 51 -6.08 1.51 -12.57
CA ILE A 51 -6.09 2.63 -11.65
C ILE A 51 -5.15 2.40 -10.44
N GLY A 52 -5.07 1.16 -9.95
CA GLY A 52 -4.17 0.77 -8.86
C GLY A 52 -2.69 0.90 -9.20
N ARG A 53 -2.32 0.67 -10.46
CA ARG A 53 -0.97 0.95 -10.94
C ARG A 53 -0.74 2.46 -11.03
N ASP A 54 -1.70 3.20 -11.57
CA ASP A 54 -1.53 4.63 -11.83
C ASP A 54 -1.42 5.42 -10.52
N ILE A 55 -2.19 5.09 -9.48
CA ILE A 55 -2.02 5.71 -8.14
C ILE A 55 -0.66 5.37 -7.52
N ARG A 56 -0.16 4.14 -7.70
CA ARG A 56 1.17 3.76 -7.20
C ARG A 56 2.32 4.44 -7.94
N LEU A 57 2.09 4.86 -9.18
CA LEU A 57 3.06 5.62 -9.97
C LEU A 57 2.90 7.14 -9.82
N GLY A 58 2.02 7.61 -8.92
CA GLY A 58 1.74 9.03 -8.75
C GLY A 58 1.11 9.70 -9.99
N ARG A 59 0.50 8.93 -10.88
CA ARG A 59 -0.11 9.45 -12.14
C ARG A 59 -1.51 10.01 -11.94
N ILE A 60 -2.17 9.58 -10.87
CA ILE A 60 -3.44 10.09 -10.38
C ILE A 60 -3.30 10.32 -8.88
N SER A 61 -4.10 11.22 -8.34
CA SER A 61 -4.24 11.50 -6.92
C SER A 61 -5.09 10.44 -6.20
N ILE A 62 -4.99 10.38 -4.87
CA ILE A 62 -5.85 9.51 -4.07
C ILE A 62 -7.35 9.88 -4.21
N ASP A 63 -7.67 11.15 -4.42
CA ASP A 63 -9.04 11.62 -4.62
C ASP A 63 -9.62 11.12 -5.95
N GLU A 64 -8.82 11.17 -7.04
CA GLU A 64 -9.18 10.56 -8.33
C GLU A 64 -9.34 9.04 -8.21
N PHE A 65 -8.45 8.38 -7.46
CA PHE A 65 -8.58 6.95 -7.18
C PHE A 65 -9.90 6.64 -6.48
N GLU A 66 -10.23 7.34 -5.39
CA GLU A 66 -11.46 7.10 -4.63
C GLU A 66 -12.71 7.40 -5.43
N LYS A 67 -12.65 8.40 -6.32
CA LYS A 67 -13.75 8.72 -7.23
C LYS A 67 -14.03 7.58 -8.19
N GLU A 68 -13.05 7.19 -9.00
CA GLU A 68 -13.22 6.11 -10.00
C GLU A 68 -13.54 4.77 -9.33
N PHE A 69 -12.85 4.44 -8.24
CA PHE A 69 -13.10 3.22 -7.49
C PHE A 69 -14.51 3.20 -6.87
N GLY A 70 -14.97 4.35 -6.38
CA GLY A 70 -16.32 4.50 -5.85
C GLY A 70 -17.40 4.43 -6.93
N GLU A 71 -17.15 4.96 -8.12
CA GLU A 71 -18.04 4.83 -9.28
C GLU A 71 -18.16 3.38 -9.74
N ASP A 72 -17.05 2.65 -9.85
CA ASP A 72 -17.04 1.23 -10.24
C ASP A 72 -17.79 0.30 -9.26
N LEU A 73 -17.98 0.75 -8.02
CA LEU A 73 -18.62 0.00 -6.94
C LEU A 73 -19.98 0.56 -6.50
N ASP A 74 -20.50 1.56 -7.22
CA ASP A 74 -21.74 2.27 -6.85
C ASP A 74 -21.72 2.81 -5.39
N ILE A 75 -20.55 3.22 -4.90
CA ILE A 75 -20.38 3.83 -3.57
C ILE A 75 -20.80 5.31 -3.65
N PRO A 76 -21.73 5.76 -2.78
CA PRO A 76 -22.14 7.16 -2.70
C PRO A 76 -20.94 8.10 -2.49
N GLU A 77 -20.92 9.22 -3.22
CA GLU A 77 -19.80 10.17 -3.22
C GLU A 77 -19.42 10.65 -1.81
N ASP A 78 -20.42 10.94 -0.98
CA ASP A 78 -20.28 11.37 0.41
C ASP A 78 -19.59 10.34 1.32
N LYS A 79 -19.44 9.09 0.87
CA LYS A 79 -18.81 8.00 1.63
C LYS A 79 -17.47 7.52 1.08
N ARG A 80 -17.05 8.02 -0.09
CA ARG A 80 -15.83 7.54 -0.78
C ARG A 80 -14.55 7.83 0.01
N TYR A 81 -14.53 8.91 0.81
CA TYR A 81 -13.39 9.28 1.66
C TYR A 81 -12.96 8.17 2.66
N ILE A 82 -13.86 7.21 2.96
CA ILE A 82 -13.58 6.10 3.87
C ILE A 82 -12.63 5.07 3.22
N ILE A 83 -12.56 5.03 1.89
CA ILE A 83 -11.79 4.04 1.11
C ILE A 83 -10.30 4.09 1.50
N ARG A 84 -9.65 5.26 1.46
CA ARG A 84 -8.23 5.38 1.85
C ARG A 84 -7.99 4.91 3.28
N HIS A 85 -8.90 5.21 4.20
CA HIS A 85 -8.75 4.84 5.61
C HIS A 85 -8.82 3.33 5.79
N LEU A 86 -9.82 2.67 5.19
CA LEU A 86 -9.92 1.21 5.20
C LEU A 86 -8.72 0.55 4.53
N TRP A 87 -8.19 1.16 3.48
CA TRP A 87 -7.04 0.64 2.77
C TRP A 87 -5.74 0.76 3.57
N PHE A 88 -5.37 1.96 3.99
CA PHE A 88 -4.07 2.20 4.62
C PHE A 88 -4.00 1.55 6.01
N SER A 89 -5.11 1.57 6.77
CA SER A 89 -5.19 0.92 8.09
C SER A 89 -5.10 -0.61 8.05
N SER A 90 -5.16 -1.23 6.86
CA SER A 90 -5.07 -2.67 6.69
C SER A 90 -3.64 -3.20 6.58
N TYR A 91 -2.65 -2.31 6.49
CA TYR A 91 -1.24 -2.68 6.56
C TYR A 91 -0.77 -2.64 8.02
N ILE A 92 -0.22 -3.74 8.49
CA ILE A 92 0.44 -3.85 9.79
C ILE A 92 1.86 -4.40 9.59
N PRO A 93 2.86 -3.98 10.38
CA PRO A 93 4.20 -4.55 10.29
C PRO A 93 4.16 -6.07 10.47
N ASN A 94 4.84 -6.81 9.62
CA ASN A 94 5.05 -8.24 9.82
C ASN A 94 5.91 -8.45 11.08
N TYR A 95 5.65 -9.55 11.77
CA TYR A 95 6.24 -9.82 13.08
C TYR A 95 7.77 -9.65 13.08
N LYS A 96 8.25 -8.77 13.96
CA LYS A 96 9.68 -8.45 14.17
C LYS A 96 10.43 -7.86 12.97
N MET A 97 9.77 -7.44 11.89
CA MET A 97 10.46 -6.87 10.73
C MET A 97 11.30 -5.63 11.08
N GLU A 98 10.80 -4.75 11.94
CA GLU A 98 11.56 -3.63 12.50
C GLU A 98 12.92 -4.09 13.08
N VAL A 99 12.90 -5.11 13.95
CA VAL A 99 14.09 -5.64 14.62
C VAL A 99 15.08 -6.21 13.59
N ILE A 100 14.55 -6.93 12.59
CA ILE A 100 15.36 -7.50 11.51
C ILE A 100 16.04 -6.38 10.72
N VAL A 101 15.29 -5.36 10.28
CA VAL A 101 15.84 -4.23 9.51
C VAL A 101 16.92 -3.50 10.31
N GLN A 102 16.69 -3.21 11.57
CA GLN A 102 17.68 -2.57 12.44
C GLN A 102 18.96 -3.42 12.60
N GLN A 103 18.83 -4.74 12.72
CA GLN A 103 19.99 -5.63 12.80
C GLN A 103 20.77 -5.70 11.48
N LEU A 104 20.09 -5.69 10.34
CA LEU A 104 20.71 -5.67 9.03
C LEU A 104 21.45 -4.36 8.78
N ARG A 105 20.87 -3.23 9.16
CA ARG A 105 21.45 -1.89 9.00
C ARG A 105 22.78 -1.69 9.73
N LYS A 106 23.03 -2.46 10.81
CA LYS A 106 24.33 -2.46 11.50
C LYS A 106 25.48 -3.02 10.64
N LYS A 107 25.17 -3.76 9.56
CA LYS A 107 26.15 -4.51 8.76
C LYS A 107 26.10 -4.19 7.27
N PHE A 108 24.94 -3.72 6.78
CA PHE A 108 24.68 -3.46 5.38
C PHE A 108 24.00 -2.11 5.24
N ARG A 109 24.15 -1.48 4.07
CA ARG A 109 23.20 -0.42 3.68
C ARG A 109 21.84 -1.07 3.45
N VAL A 110 20.78 -0.54 4.06
CA VAL A 110 19.42 -1.07 3.93
C VAL A 110 18.52 -0.02 3.30
N ILE A 111 17.91 -0.36 2.16
CA ILE A 111 17.08 0.54 1.36
C ILE A 111 15.66 -0.02 1.28
N ALA A 112 14.65 0.83 1.52
CA ALA A 112 13.28 0.50 1.16
C ALA A 112 13.08 0.76 -0.34
N PHE A 113 12.64 -0.25 -1.09
CA PHE A 113 12.35 -0.10 -2.52
C PHE A 113 10.99 -0.73 -2.79
N SER A 114 9.97 0.10 -3.01
CA SER A 114 8.60 -0.41 -3.02
C SER A 114 7.66 0.33 -3.95
N GLY A 115 6.81 -0.45 -4.61
CA GLY A 115 5.64 0.05 -5.33
C GLY A 115 4.59 0.56 -4.35
N ASN A 116 4.50 1.88 -4.16
CA ASN A 116 3.72 2.46 -3.07
C ASN A 116 2.91 3.68 -3.49
N ILE A 117 2.09 4.20 -2.58
CA ILE A 117 1.31 5.43 -2.74
C ILE A 117 1.86 6.41 -1.72
N LYS A 118 2.06 7.68 -2.09
CA LYS A 118 2.72 8.67 -1.23
C LYS A 118 2.01 8.81 0.12
N GLU A 119 0.70 9.05 0.06
CA GLU A 119 -0.16 9.23 1.22
C GLU A 119 -0.22 7.97 2.10
N ARG A 120 -0.04 6.78 1.50
CA ARG A 120 0.03 5.53 2.26
C ARG A 120 1.34 5.41 3.02
N VAL A 121 2.46 5.79 2.40
CA VAL A 121 3.76 5.79 3.08
C VAL A 121 3.72 6.78 4.24
N GLU A 122 3.24 8.00 4.01
CA GLU A 122 3.09 9.03 5.05
C GLU A 122 2.21 8.54 6.21
N TYR A 123 1.03 7.98 5.91
CA TYR A 123 0.14 7.41 6.93
C TYR A 123 0.81 6.30 7.76
N LEU A 124 1.54 5.40 7.10
CA LEU A 124 2.20 4.29 7.79
C LEU A 124 3.41 4.74 8.59
N ASP A 125 4.13 5.76 8.12
CA ASP A 125 5.27 6.30 8.83
C ASP A 125 4.85 7.14 10.04
N GLU A 126 3.79 7.94 9.93
CA GLU A 126 3.20 8.62 11.09
C GLU A 126 2.78 7.61 12.17
N ARG A 127 2.27 6.45 11.76
CA ARG A 127 1.76 5.42 12.69
C ARG A 127 2.83 4.53 13.29
N TYR A 128 3.87 4.19 12.53
CA TYR A 128 4.85 3.17 12.89
C TYR A 128 6.29 3.69 12.98
N ASP A 129 6.54 4.92 12.53
CA ASP A 129 7.84 5.59 12.49
C ASP A 129 8.92 4.65 11.93
N PHE A 130 8.64 4.08 10.75
CA PHE A 130 9.37 2.94 10.22
C PHE A 130 10.47 3.36 9.24
N LEU A 131 10.33 4.51 8.58
CA LEU A 131 11.29 5.01 7.59
C LEU A 131 12.66 5.25 8.23
N LYS A 132 12.69 5.67 9.50
CA LYS A 132 13.94 5.88 10.25
C LYS A 132 14.84 4.63 10.33
N TYR A 133 14.30 3.43 10.09
CA TYR A 133 15.05 2.18 10.11
C TYR A 133 15.81 1.89 8.80
N PHE A 134 15.56 2.66 7.75
CA PHE A 134 16.25 2.55 6.47
C PHE A 134 17.33 3.62 6.33
N ASP A 135 18.35 3.34 5.53
CA ASP A 135 19.36 4.34 5.17
C ASP A 135 18.89 5.24 4.02
N ASP A 136 17.97 4.72 3.20
CA ASP A 136 17.43 5.39 2.02
C ASP A 136 16.11 4.75 1.60
N THR A 137 15.32 5.46 0.80
CA THR A 137 14.04 4.97 0.28
C THR A 137 13.86 5.35 -1.19
N ILE A 138 13.29 4.42 -1.95
CA ILE A 138 12.91 4.65 -3.35
C ILE A 138 11.47 4.15 -3.51
N PHE A 139 10.56 5.05 -3.83
CA PHE A 139 9.18 4.71 -4.09
C PHE A 139 8.82 4.89 -5.55
N SER A 140 7.82 4.15 -6.02
CA SER A 140 7.40 4.19 -7.42
C SER A 140 6.74 5.50 -7.87
N TYR A 141 6.42 6.39 -6.93
CA TYR A 141 5.85 7.71 -7.19
C TYR A 141 6.89 8.83 -7.19
N ASP A 142 8.15 8.52 -6.85
CA ASP A 142 9.28 9.44 -6.97
C ASP A 142 9.73 9.54 -8.44
#